data_AF-A0A7J4EY19-F1
#
_entry.id   AF-A0A7J4EY19-F1
#
_cell.length_a   1.000
_cell.length_b   1.000
_cell.length_c   1.000
_cell.angle_alpha   90.00
_cell.angle_beta   90.00
_cell.angle_gamma   90.00
#
_symmetry.space_group_name_H-M   'P 1'
#
loop_
_entity.id
_entity.type
_entity.pdbx_description
1 polymer ?
#
loop_
_entity_poly.entity_id
_entity_poly.type
_entity_poly.pdbx_seq_one_letter_code
_entity_poly.pdbx_strand_id
1 'polypeptide(L)'
;MDIVISTLYLGYILLIFGTLGVILGPERRDPFVRLLNIEIPALGVMLIFLAYNHTLALMTYIAINSLIVLVFIRTIIRKEELEA
;
A
#
# COMPACT_ATOMS: atom_id res chain seq x y z
N MET A 1 10.48 -22.69 9.46
CA MET A 1 11.15 -21.55 8.82
C MET A 1 11.34 -20.48 9.88
N ASP A 2 12.46 -19.76 9.85
CA ASP A 2 12.67 -18.59 10.69
C ASP A 2 11.52 -17.58 10.45
N ILE A 3 11.01 -16.96 11.51
CA ILE A 3 9.95 -15.97 11.43
C ILE A 3 10.38 -14.75 10.61
N VAL A 4 11.66 -14.39 10.68
CA VAL A 4 12.23 -13.29 9.89
C VAL A 4 12.18 -13.60 8.40
N ILE A 5 12.62 -14.80 8.02
CA ILE A 5 12.61 -15.26 6.63
C ILE A 5 11.18 -15.38 6.10
N SER A 6 10.26 -15.87 6.91
CA SER A 6 8.84 -16.00 6.53
C SER A 6 8.19 -14.63 6.30
N THR A 7 8.52 -13.65 7.14
CA THR A 7 8.06 -12.25 7.01
C THR A 7 8.60 -11.60 5.75
N LEU A 8 9.87 -11.82 5.42
CA LEU A 8 10.50 -11.32 4.20
C LEU A 8 9.81 -11.86 2.94
N TYR A 9 9.57 -13.18 2.87
CA TYR A 9 8.88 -13.79 1.73
C TYR A 9 7.45 -13.29 1.60
N LEU A 10 6.71 -13.14 2.70
CA LEU A 10 5.37 -12.56 2.67
C LEU A 10 5.43 -11.12 2.14
N GLY A 11 6.41 -10.33 2.58
CA GLY A 11 6.65 -8.97 2.08
C GLY A 11 6.84 -8.94 0.55
N TYR A 12 7.69 -9.81 0.01
CA TYR A 12 7.88 -9.90 -1.45
C TYR A 12 6.63 -10.36 -2.20
N ILE A 13 5.91 -11.35 -1.67
CA ILE A 13 4.65 -11.82 -2.26
C ILE A 13 3.64 -10.67 -2.33
N LEU A 14 3.42 -9.96 -1.23
CA LEU A 14 2.50 -8.82 -1.19
C LEU A 14 2.95 -7.68 -2.11
N LEU A 15 4.25 -7.41 -2.21
CA LEU A 15 4.77 -6.35 -3.07
C LEU A 15 4.57 -6.68 -4.55
N ILE A 16 4.91 -7.90 -4.98
CA ILE A 16 4.78 -8.33 -6.38
C ILE A 16 3.31 -8.48 -6.76
N PHE A 17 2.55 -9.30 -6.03
CA PHE A 17 1.15 -9.56 -6.35
C PHE A 17 0.25 -8.36 -6.06
N GLY A 18 0.55 -7.56 -5.05
CA GLY A 18 -0.15 -6.31 -4.78
C GLY A 18 0.02 -5.31 -5.91
N THR A 19 1.25 -5.15 -6.43
CA THR A 19 1.50 -4.27 -7.59
C THR A 19 0.77 -4.76 -8.85
N LEU A 20 0.78 -6.07 -9.09
CA LEU A 20 -0.02 -6.66 -10.17
C LEU A 20 -1.52 -6.43 -9.93
N GLY A 21 -1.98 -6.53 -8.69
CA GLY A 21 -3.36 -6.25 -8.27
C GLY A 21 -3.78 -4.80 -8.52
N VAL A 22 -2.88 -3.83 -8.37
CA VAL A 22 -3.17 -2.43 -8.72
C VAL A 22 -3.43 -2.24 -10.22
N ILE A 23 -2.70 -2.98 -11.07
CA ILE A 23 -2.76 -2.83 -12.54
C ILE A 23 -3.88 -3.68 -13.15
N LEU A 24 -3.99 -4.94 -12.71
CA LEU A 24 -4.86 -5.96 -13.29
C LEU A 24 -6.09 -6.26 -12.43
N GLY A 25 -6.17 -5.69 -11.22
CA GLY A 25 -7.24 -5.98 -10.28
C GLY A 25 -8.63 -5.49 -10.72
N PRO A 26 -9.67 -6.00 -10.06
CA PRO A 26 -11.05 -5.60 -10.29
C PRO A 26 -11.22 -4.09 -10.04
N GLU A 27 -12.13 -3.47 -10.80
CA GLU A 27 -12.58 -2.08 -10.57
C GLU A 27 -11.47 -1.01 -10.53
N ARG A 28 -10.30 -1.29 -11.13
CA ARG A 28 -9.15 -0.37 -11.27
C ARG A 28 -9.42 1.03 -11.85
N ARG A 29 -10.63 1.28 -12.37
CA ARG A 29 -11.06 2.58 -12.91
C ARG A 29 -11.65 3.47 -11.82
N ASP A 30 -12.20 2.88 -10.76
CA ASP A 30 -12.64 3.62 -9.59
C ASP A 30 -11.40 4.07 -8.79
N PRO A 31 -11.21 5.38 -8.59
CA PRO A 31 -10.07 5.91 -7.83
C PRO A 31 -10.00 5.39 -6.40
N PHE A 32 -11.14 5.14 -5.75
CA PHE A 32 -11.21 4.66 -4.37
C PHE A 32 -10.78 3.20 -4.27
N VAL A 33 -11.29 2.34 -5.15
CA VAL A 33 -10.88 0.92 -5.21
C VAL A 33 -9.41 0.81 -5.60
N ARG A 34 -8.94 1.66 -6.52
CA ARG A 34 -7.52 1.70 -6.89
C ARG A 34 -6.63 2.12 -5.72
N LEU A 35 -7.06 3.05 -4.88
CA LEU A 35 -6.33 3.45 -3.67
C LEU A 35 -6.21 2.28 -2.69
N LEU A 36 -7.29 1.54 -2.45
CA LEU A 36 -7.26 0.34 -1.60
C LEU A 36 -6.32 -0.73 -2.15
N ASN A 37 -6.29 -0.93 -3.47
CA ASN A 37 -5.37 -1.88 -4.08
C ASN A 37 -3.88 -1.49 -3.88
N ILE A 38 -3.57 -0.20 -3.75
CA ILE A 38 -2.21 0.31 -3.50
C ILE A 38 -1.74 0.02 -2.06
N GLU A 39 -2.65 -0.14 -1.11
CA GLU A 39 -2.28 -0.46 0.27
C GLU A 39 -1.71 -1.89 0.41
N ILE A 40 -2.09 -2.81 -0.48
CA ILE A 40 -1.58 -4.19 -0.46
C ILE A 40 -0.05 -4.24 -0.68
N PRO A 41 0.52 -3.66 -1.76
CA PRO A 41 1.97 -3.60 -1.91
C PRO A 41 2.65 -2.71 -0.86
N ALA A 42 1.95 -1.69 -0.32
CA ALA A 42 2.49 -0.88 0.78
C ALA A 42 2.75 -1.70 2.05
N LEU A 43 1.83 -2.62 2.40
CA LEU A 43 2.03 -3.60 3.47
C LEU A 43 3.22 -4.52 3.19
N GLY A 44 3.43 -4.90 1.93
CA GLY A 44 4.61 -5.66 1.51
C GLY A 44 5.93 -4.94 1.85
N VAL A 45 6.02 -3.65 1.55
CA VAL A 45 7.18 -2.80 1.89
C VAL A 45 7.38 -2.71 3.41
N MET A 46 6.31 -2.53 4.18
CA MET A 46 6.38 -2.50 5.64
C MET A 46 6.94 -3.80 6.23
N LEU A 47 6.51 -4.95 5.73
CA LEU A 47 7.04 -6.26 6.18
C LEU A 47 8.53 -6.42 5.84
N ILE A 48 8.97 -5.90 4.69
CA ILE A 48 10.39 -5.91 4.31
C ILE A 48 11.21 -5.06 5.30
N PHE A 49 10.75 -3.84 5.63
CA PHE A 49 11.44 -3.01 6.64
C PHE A 49 11.46 -3.67 8.02
N LEU A 50 10.38 -4.35 8.39
CA LEU A 50 10.32 -5.11 9.64
C LEU A 50 11.33 -6.26 9.67
N ALA A 51 11.44 -7.03 8.58
CA ALA A 51 12.38 -8.15 8.48
C ALA A 51 13.85 -7.71 8.54
N TYR A 52 14.18 -6.52 8.02
CA TYR A 52 15.52 -5.94 8.10
C TYR A 52 15.77 -5.08 9.35
N ASN A 53 14.80 -5.00 10.27
CA ASN A 53 14.87 -4.18 11.48
C ASN A 53 15.18 -2.68 11.18
N HIS A 54 14.68 -2.16 10.05
CA HIS A 54 14.80 -0.76 9.68
C HIS A 54 13.67 0.08 10.31
N THR A 55 13.62 0.14 11.64
CA THR A 55 12.52 0.76 12.39
C THR A 55 12.26 2.22 12.03
N LEU A 56 13.32 3.02 11.83
CA LEU A 56 13.17 4.43 11.45
C LEU A 56 12.50 4.56 10.08
N ALA A 57 12.91 3.76 9.10
CA ALA A 57 12.30 3.74 7.78
C ALA A 57 10.84 3.26 7.84
N LEU A 58 10.55 2.21 8.63
CA LEU A 58 9.20 1.68 8.82
C LEU A 58 8.26 2.74 9.38
N MET A 59 8.65 3.42 10.46
CA MET A 59 7.82 4.43 11.11
C MET A 59 7.57 5.64 10.20
N THR A 60 8.60 6.12 9.50
CA THR A 60 8.45 7.21 8.54
C THR A 60 7.54 6.80 7.39
N TYR A 61 7.70 5.58 6.85
CA TYR A 61 6.87 5.07 5.77
C TYR A 61 5.40 4.99 6.18
N ILE A 62 5.09 4.42 7.36
CA ILE A 62 3.72 4.34 7.88
C ILE A 62 3.09 5.73 8.03
N ALA A 63 3.84 6.68 8.61
CA ALA A 63 3.34 8.03 8.84
C ALA A 63 3.03 8.76 7.52
N ILE A 64 3.97 8.72 6.56
CA ILE A 64 3.81 9.39 5.28
C ILE A 64 2.76 8.69 4.41
N ASN A 65 2.73 7.35 4.39
CA ASN A 65 1.71 6.59 3.64
C ASN A 65 0.31 6.94 4.13
N SER A 66 0.09 6.94 5.46
CA SER A 66 -1.20 7.32 6.05
C SER A 66 -1.61 8.75 5.69
N LEU A 67 -0.66 9.70 5.71
CA LEU A 67 -0.91 11.08 5.31
C LEU A 67 -1.29 11.18 3.82
N ILE A 68 -0.59 10.46 2.95
CA ILE A 68 -0.85 10.41 1.52
C ILE A 68 -2.26 9.83 1.23
N VAL A 69 -2.64 8.75 1.91
CA VAL A 69 -3.99 8.16 1.80
C VAL A 69 -5.06 9.17 2.19
N LEU A 70 -4.89 9.90 3.29
CA LEU A 70 -5.84 10.95 3.70
C LEU A 70 -5.98 12.06 2.65
N VAL A 71 -4.86 12.50 2.07
CA VAL A 71 -4.86 13.49 0.99
C VAL A 71 -5.57 12.94 -0.23
N PHE A 72 -5.29 11.70 -0.65
CA PHE A 72 -5.94 11.07 -1.80
C PHE A 72 -7.44 10.91 -1.62
N ILE A 73 -7.90 10.41 -0.46
CA ILE A 73 -9.33 10.29 -0.16
C ILE A 73 -10.02 11.65 -0.32
N ARG A 74 -9.44 12.71 0.26
CA ARG A 74 -9.98 14.06 0.15
C ARG A 74 -10.02 14.54 -1.31
N THR A 75 -8.99 14.27 -2.09
CA THR A 75 -8.93 14.63 -3.51
C THR A 75 -9.96 13.86 -4.34
N ILE A 76 -10.18 12.57 -4.06
CA ILE A 76 -11.16 11.73 -4.77
C ILE A 76 -12.57 12.25 -4.52
N ILE A 77 -12.96 12.46 -3.26
CA ILE A 77 -14.28 12.99 -2.91
C ILE A 77 -14.51 14.34 -3.59
N ARG A 78 -13.51 15.23 -3.56
CA ARG A 78 -13.61 16.55 -4.18
C ARG A 78 -13.73 16.50 -5.69
N LYS A 79 -13.12 15.50 -6.33
CA LYS A 79 -13.25 15.27 -7.78
C LYS A 79 -14.67 14.83 -8.13
N GLU A 80 -15.23 13.90 -7.36
CA GLU A 80 -16.61 13.42 -7.55
C GLU A 80 -17.63 14.56 -7.38
N GLU A 81 -17.44 15.43 -6.38
CA GLU A 81 -18.28 16.62 -6.17
C GLU A 81 -18.26 17.62 -7.34
N LEU A 82 -17.14 17.73 -8.07
CA LEU A 82 -16.98 18.67 -9.19
C LEU A 82 -17.48 18.10 -10.53
N GLU A 83 -17.55 16.78 -10.64
CA GLU A 83 -18.04 16.06 -11.84
C GLU A 83 -19.57 15.82 -11.79
N ALA A 84 -20.20 16.08 -10.63
CA ALA A 84 -21.65 16.01 -10.40
C ALA A 84 -22.37 17.33 -10.74
#